data_AF-A0A0V0YSM2-F1
#
_entry.id   AF-A0A0V0YSM2-F1
#
_cell.length_a   1.000
_cell.length_b   1.000
_cell.length_c   1.000
_cell.angle_alpha   90.00
_cell.angle_beta   90.00
_cell.angle_gamma   90.00
#
_symmetry.space_group_name_H-M   'P 1'
#
loop_
_entity.id
_entity.type
_entity.pdbx_description
1 polymer ?
#
loop_
_entity_poly.entity_id
_entity_poly.type
_entity_poly.pdbx_seq_one_letter_code
_entity_poly.pdbx_strand_id
1 'polypeptide(L)' 'MAWKNRYKEKFVAADPAFTENYKCLAFTGLTITVSGFVSSERAKLRELIEKNGNIRVTFYCEPINATYFEKF' A
#
# COMPACT_ATOMS: atom_id res chain seq x y z
N MET A 1 19.81 -7.52 3.69
CA MET A 1 20.00 -8.96 4.04
C MET A 1 20.88 -9.09 5.28
N ALA A 2 20.37 -9.69 6.36
CA ALA A 2 21.08 -9.82 7.64
C ALA A 2 22.39 -10.60 7.50
N TRP A 3 22.38 -11.69 6.72
CA TRP A 3 23.55 -12.50 6.42
C TRP A 3 24.75 -11.70 5.88
N LYS A 4 24.50 -10.71 5.00
CA LYS A 4 25.54 -9.86 4.42
C LYS A 4 26.16 -8.89 5.43
N ASN A 5 25.42 -8.56 6.50
CA ASN A 5 25.86 -7.62 7.53
C ASN A 5 26.41 -8.31 8.79
N ARG A 6 26.43 -9.65 8.83
CA ARG A 6 26.80 -10.43 10.02
C ARG A 6 28.20 -10.15 10.58
N TYR A 7 29.10 -9.63 9.75
CA TYR A 7 30.48 -9.32 10.13
C TYR A 7 30.65 -7.89 10.66
N LYS A 8 29.63 -7.04 10.55
CA LYS A 8 29.70 -5.66 11.05
C LYS A 8 29.70 -5.68 12.57
N GLU A 9 30.57 -4.87 13.16
CA GLU A 9 30.65 -4.73 14.60
C GLU A 9 29.31 -4.24 15.17
N LYS A 10 28.87 -4.85 16.28
CA LYS A 10 27.58 -4.54 16.97
C LYS A 10 26.33 -4.73 16.11
N PHE A 11 26.40 -5.47 15.00
CA PHE A 11 25.22 -5.78 14.20
C PHE A 11 24.34 -6.84 14.89
N VAL A 12 23.09 -6.48 15.16
CA VAL A 12 22.06 -7.40 15.65
C VAL A 12 20.92 -7.41 14.64
N ALA A 13 20.58 -8.58 14.11
CA ALA A 13 19.54 -8.68 13.08
C ALA A 13 18.14 -8.32 13.61
N ALA A 14 17.93 -8.36 14.94
CA ALA A 14 16.70 -7.96 15.61
C ALA A 14 16.63 -6.47 15.94
N ASP A 15 17.65 -5.67 15.58
CA ASP A 15 17.63 -4.21 15.76
C ASP A 15 16.40 -3.62 15.04
N PRO A 16 15.51 -2.88 15.73
CA PRO A 16 14.36 -2.22 15.12
C PRO A 16 14.72 -1.34 13.91
N ALA A 17 15.83 -0.60 13.98
CA ALA A 17 16.29 0.27 12.89
C ALA A 17 16.71 -0.55 11.65
N PHE A 18 17.25 -1.76 11.85
CA PHE A 18 17.53 -2.67 10.76
C PHE A 18 16.26 -3.32 10.22
N THR A 19 15.42 -3.89 11.09
CA THR A 19 14.24 -4.68 10.72
C THR A 19 13.14 -3.89 10.03
N GLU A 20 12.95 -2.60 10.35
CA GLU A 20 11.94 -1.72 9.72
C GLU A 20 12.06 -1.71 8.19
N ASN A 21 13.29 -1.74 7.67
CA ASN A 21 13.58 -1.69 6.24
C ASN A 21 13.29 -3.01 5.48
N TYR A 22 12.99 -4.09 6.20
CA TYR A 22 12.71 -5.41 5.63
C TYR A 22 11.33 -5.93 5.98
N LYS A 23 10.49 -5.12 6.64
CA LYS A 23 9.09 -5.48 6.87
C LYS A 23 8.36 -5.56 5.53
N CYS A 24 7.43 -6.51 5.44
CA CYS A 24 6.50 -6.56 4.33
C CYS A 24 5.59 -5.34 4.41
N LEU A 25 5.43 -4.61 3.30
CA LEU A 25 4.52 -3.47 3.26
C LEU A 25 3.07 -3.96 3.27
N ALA A 26 2.17 -3.19 3.89
CA ALA A 26 0.80 -3.61 4.21
C ALA A 26 -0.03 -4.04 2.99
N PHE A 27 0.24 -3.47 1.81
CA PHE A 27 -0.53 -3.76 0.58
C PHE A 27 0.27 -4.54 -0.46
N THR A 28 1.41 -5.12 -0.06
CA THR A 28 2.23 -5.96 -0.95
C THR A 28 1.38 -7.06 -1.58
N GLY A 29 1.32 -7.08 -2.92
CA GLY A 29 0.57 -8.11 -3.64
C GLY A 29 -0.92 -7.82 -3.84
N LEU A 30 -1.46 -6.74 -3.27
CA LEU A 30 -2.89 -6.46 -3.35
C LEU A 30 -3.24 -5.63 -4.58
N THR A 31 -4.42 -5.92 -5.13
CA THR A 31 -5.14 -5.06 -6.08
C THR A 31 -6.27 -4.39 -5.32
N ILE A 32 -6.20 -3.07 -5.17
CA ILE A 32 -7.17 -2.30 -4.38
C ILE A 32 -8.07 -1.52 -5.34
N THR A 33 -9.38 -1.63 -5.12
CA THR A 33 -10.40 -0.94 -5.90
C THR A 33 -11.10 0.07 -5.02
N VAL A 34 -11.26 1.30 -5.51
CA VAL A 34 -11.83 2.42 -4.76
C VAL A 34 -12.96 3.07 -5.57
N SER A 35 -14.13 3.23 -4.94
CA SER A 35 -15.33 3.88 -5.51
C SER A 35 -15.97 4.82 -4.49
N GLY A 36 -16.78 5.77 -4.95
CA GLY A 36 -17.56 6.68 -4.07
C GLY A 36 -16.80 7.83 -3.42
N PHE A 37 -15.52 8.04 -3.75
CA PHE A 37 -14.70 9.14 -3.20
C PHE A 37 -14.56 10.30 -4.18
N VAL A 38 -14.52 11.53 -3.65
CA VAL A 38 -14.24 12.71 -4.48
C VAL A 38 -12.79 12.71 -4.98
N SER A 39 -12.50 13.49 -6.02
CA SER A 39 -11.19 13.48 -6.67
C SER A 39 -10.00 13.73 -5.74
N SER A 40 -10.14 14.65 -4.77
CA SER A 40 -9.10 14.98 -3.79
C SER A 40 -8.84 13.83 -2.80
N GLU A 41 -9.87 13.12 -2.38
CA GLU A 41 -9.75 11.96 -1.49
C GLU A 41 -9.15 10.76 -2.21
N ARG A 42 -9.54 10.54 -3.47
CA ARG A 42 -8.92 9.50 -4.32
C ARG A 42 -7.43 9.73 -4.51
N ALA A 43 -6.99 10.98 -4.68
CA ALA A 43 -5.58 11.31 -4.76
C ALA A 43 -4.81 10.93 -3.49
N LYS A 44 -5.36 11.28 -2.31
CA LYS A 44 -4.78 10.89 -1.01
C LYS A 44 -4.73 9.38 -0.81
N LEU A 45 -5.82 8.68 -1.15
CA LEU A 45 -5.88 7.22 -1.08
C LEU A 45 -4.85 6.58 -2.02
N ARG A 46 -4.70 7.13 -3.22
CA ARG A 46 -3.69 6.67 -4.18
C ARG A 46 -2.28 6.78 -3.60
N GLU A 47 -1.91 7.95 -3.09
CA GLU A 47 -0.59 8.17 -2.48
C GLU A 47 -0.34 7.21 -1.31
N LEU A 48 -1.34 7.00 -0.46
CA LEU A 48 -1.21 6.12 0.70
C LEU A 48 -1.08 4.65 0.29
N ILE A 49 -1.82 4.21 -0.72
CA ILE A 49 -1.78 2.83 -1.21
C ILE A 49 -0.44 2.56 -1.92
N GLU A 50 0.01 3.49 -2.76
CA GLU A 50 1.29 3.41 -3.50
C GLU A 50 2.49 3.41 -2.55
N LYS A 51 2.45 4.22 -1.49
CA LYS A 51 3.51 4.24 -0.46
C LYS A 51 3.63 2.92 0.31
N ASN A 52 2.57 2.11 0.34
CA ASN A 52 2.49 0.87 1.13
C ASN A 52 2.55 -0.41 0.28
N GLY A 53 3.14 -0.34 -0.92
CA GLY A 53 3.64 -1.52 -1.65
C GLY A 53 2.63 -2.24 -2.53
N ASN A 54 1.54 -1.60 -2.93
CA ASN A 54 0.56 -2.23 -3.80
C ASN A 54 1.09 -2.55 -5.21
N ILE A 55 0.42 -3.50 -5.90
CA ILE A 55 0.73 -3.81 -7.30
C ILE A 55 -0.07 -2.91 -8.24
N ARG A 56 -1.37 -2.73 -7.97
CA ARG A 56 -2.29 -1.96 -8.80
C ARG A 56 -3.37 -1.28 -7.95
N VAL A 57 -3.74 -0.06 -8.32
CA VAL A 57 -4.95 0.60 -7.83
C VAL A 57 -5.87 0.92 -8.99
N THR A 58 -7.13 0.53 -8.88
CA THR A 58 -8.19 0.86 -9.85
C THR A 58 -9.19 1.79 -9.18
N PHE A 59 -9.41 2.95 -9.78
CA PHE A 59 -10.37 3.94 -9.29
C PHE A 59 -11.58 3.96 -10.21
N TYR A 60 -12.77 3.74 -9.64
CA TYR A 60 -14.03 3.98 -10.34
C TYR A 60 -14.56 5.36 -9.96
N CYS A 61 -14.87 6.16 -10.98
CA CYS A 61 -15.62 7.40 -10.82
C CYS A 61 -17.07 7.08 -11.17
N GLU A 62 -17.90 6.78 -10.18
CA GLU A 62 -19.33 6.86 -10.44
C GLU A 62 -19.69 8.34 -10.62
N PRO A 63 -20.46 8.70 -11.66
CA PRO A 63 -21.06 10.02 -11.71
C PRO A 63 -21.97 10.16 -10.49
N ILE A 64 -21.90 11.31 -9.81
CA ILE A 64 -22.56 11.61 -8.53
C ILE A 64 -24.10 11.44 -8.58
N ASN A 65 -24.68 11.18 -9.77
CA ASN A 65 -26.10 10.88 -9.98
C ASN A 65 -26.33 9.60 -10.81
N ALA A 66 -25.82 8.46 -10.35
CA ALA A 66 -26.30 7.16 -10.83
C ALA A 66 -26.94 6.39 -9.67
N THR A 67 -28.26 6.61 -9.50
CA THR A 67 -29.15 5.49 -9.24
C THR A 67 -28.75 4.31 -10.14
N TYR A 68 -28.91 3.08 -9.65
CA TYR A 68 -28.58 1.79 -10.30
C TYR A 68 -27.24 1.15 -9.88
N PHE A 69 -27.20 0.63 -8.65
CA PHE A 69 -26.67 -0.72 -8.44
C PHE A 69 -27.84 -1.70 -8.55
N GLU A 70 -28.21 -2.10 -9.77
CA GLU A 70 -28.86 -3.39 -9.96
C GLU A 70 -27.78 -4.46 -10.05
N LYS A 71 -27.86 -5.41 -9.10
CA LYS A 71 -27.50 -6.84 -9.15
C LYS A 71 -26.43 -7.24 -10.19
N PHE A 72 -25.35 -7.85 -9.73
CA PHE A 72 -25.14 -9.31 -9.73
C PHE A 72 -23.93 -9.67 -8.86
#